data_AF-A0A510E4L3-F1
#
_entry.id   AF-A0A510E4L3-F1
#
_cell.length_a   1.000
_cell.length_b   1.000
_cell.length_c   1.000
_cell.angle_alpha   90.00
_cell.angle_beta   90.00
_cell.angle_gamma   90.00
#
_symmetry.space_group_name_H-M   'P 1'
#
loop_
_entity.id
_entity.type
_entity.pdbx_description
1 polymer ?
#
loop_
_entity_poly.entity_id
_entity_poly.type
_entity_poly.pdbx_seq_one_letter_code
_entity_poly.pdbx_strand_id
1 'polypeptide(L)'
;MSLLSILSQFPELRSSVDFAVEISKELDLELVVSPYLDERIMENIIKEMEYKYADLFRQYKYSKDKFVEKVLEKDGRKTYEQNMLRFPYYGIPFSGTTKVRITEKGAIPSRAVMREGTFRLSFLNYDSYSTLEKRVQEKEEDDIKVTFQDEKIINFDRKRSIFIEPNLVTKLLSSKENVEATLWISPKTVLMLPMIGMNVYSDNSLVITRENDDIRFKIEKGKATRDDVISGNTVSLEEKARIYYDFKAKKNLQKENIINGLIAKLP
;
A
#
# COMPACT_ATOMS: atom_id res chain seq x y z
N MET A 1 -17.20 9.02 -14.46
CA MET A 1 -17.57 9.57 -13.12
C MET A 1 -16.29 9.64 -12.29
N SER A 2 -15.97 10.73 -11.58
CA SER A 2 -14.66 10.86 -10.91
C SER A 2 -14.62 9.99 -9.64
N LEU A 3 -13.46 9.40 -9.33
CA LEU A 3 -13.22 8.59 -8.13
C LEU A 3 -13.75 9.26 -6.86
N LEU A 4 -13.48 10.56 -6.72
CA LEU A 4 -13.96 11.39 -5.63
C LEU A 4 -15.47 11.36 -5.46
N SER A 5 -16.21 11.50 -6.56
CA SER A 5 -17.68 11.57 -6.51
C SER A 5 -18.33 10.26 -6.07
N ILE A 6 -17.62 9.13 -6.18
CA ILE A 6 -18.08 7.83 -5.69
C ILE A 6 -17.71 7.67 -4.21
N LEU A 7 -16.45 7.93 -3.85
CA LEU A 7 -15.98 7.75 -2.47
C LEU A 7 -16.61 8.75 -1.49
N SER A 8 -16.92 9.97 -1.93
CA SER A 8 -17.55 11.00 -1.10
C SER A 8 -19.01 10.71 -0.73
N GLN A 9 -19.63 9.70 -1.36
CA GLN A 9 -20.99 9.27 -1.03
C GLN A 9 -21.04 8.47 0.29
N PHE A 10 -19.89 7.99 0.77
CA PHE A 10 -19.75 7.22 1.99
C PHE A 10 -19.28 8.14 3.12
N PRO A 11 -20.13 8.43 4.12
CA PRO A 11 -19.80 9.33 5.22
C PRO A 11 -18.51 8.97 5.96
N GLU A 12 -18.24 7.67 6.09
CA GLU A 12 -17.05 7.09 6.75
C GLU A 12 -15.75 7.48 6.04
N LEU A 13 -15.81 7.74 4.73
CA LEU A 13 -14.65 8.08 3.91
C LEU A 13 -14.44 9.59 3.74
N ARG A 14 -15.41 10.42 4.13
CA ARG A 14 -15.40 11.85 3.82
C ARG A 14 -14.14 12.57 4.31
N SER A 15 -13.75 12.35 5.57
CA SER A 15 -12.53 12.95 6.13
C SER A 15 -11.27 12.49 5.39
N SER A 16 -11.23 11.22 4.98
CA SER A 16 -10.12 10.65 4.22
C SER A 16 -10.05 11.19 2.80
N VAL A 17 -11.21 11.43 2.19
CA VAL A 17 -11.34 12.03 0.86
C VAL A 17 -10.86 13.48 0.90
N ASP A 18 -11.35 14.27 1.86
CA ASP A 18 -10.97 15.68 2.01
C ASP A 18 -9.46 15.81 2.25
N PHE A 19 -8.89 14.96 3.10
CA PHE A 19 -7.44 14.94 3.36
C PHE A 19 -6.63 14.49 2.13
N ALA A 20 -7.09 13.50 1.36
CA ALA A 20 -6.43 13.10 0.12
C ALA A 20 -6.44 14.23 -0.93
N VAL A 21 -7.54 15.00 -1.03
CA VAL A 21 -7.63 16.17 -1.90
C VAL A 21 -6.64 17.26 -1.50
N GLU A 22 -6.53 17.54 -0.21
CA GLU A 22 -5.57 18.51 0.33
C GLU A 22 -4.13 18.12 -0.04
N ILE A 23 -3.73 16.89 0.29
CA ILE A 23 -2.39 16.38 0.02
C ILE A 23 -2.10 16.28 -1.48
N SER A 24 -3.09 15.92 -2.30
CA SER A 24 -2.95 15.92 -3.77
C SER A 24 -2.57 17.30 -4.31
N LYS A 25 -3.16 18.37 -3.76
CA LYS A 25 -2.83 19.74 -4.16
C LYS A 25 -1.46 20.16 -3.65
N GLU A 26 -1.16 19.89 -2.38
CA GLU A 26 0.12 20.24 -1.75
C GLU A 26 1.31 19.59 -2.48
N LEU A 27 1.16 18.32 -2.85
CA LEU A 27 2.21 17.54 -3.50
C LEU A 27 2.13 17.52 -5.03
N ASP A 28 1.14 18.20 -5.63
CA ASP A 28 0.86 18.20 -7.07
C ASP A 28 0.77 16.76 -7.64
N LEU A 29 -0.23 16.00 -7.19
CA LEU A 29 -0.47 14.60 -7.52
C LEU A 29 -1.83 14.41 -8.19
N GLU A 30 -1.93 13.41 -9.07
CA GLU A 30 -3.20 12.94 -9.60
C GLU A 30 -4.02 12.25 -8.51
N LEU A 31 -5.31 12.53 -8.50
CA LEU A 31 -6.20 12.06 -7.45
C LEU A 31 -6.77 10.67 -7.78
N VAL A 32 -5.89 9.67 -7.71
CA VAL A 32 -6.16 8.28 -8.06
C VAL A 32 -5.67 7.38 -6.93
N VAL A 33 -6.55 6.57 -6.33
CA VAL A 33 -6.19 5.69 -5.20
C VAL A 33 -5.98 4.22 -5.59
N SER A 34 -6.53 3.79 -6.73
CA SER A 34 -6.43 2.42 -7.21
C SER A 34 -6.74 2.37 -8.70
N PRO A 35 -6.05 1.52 -9.49
CA PRO A 35 -6.38 1.32 -10.90
C PRO A 35 -7.83 0.88 -11.07
N TYR A 36 -8.33 -0.05 -10.24
CA TYR A 36 -9.69 -0.59 -10.32
C TYR A 36 -10.81 0.45 -10.18
N LEU A 37 -10.50 1.62 -9.63
CA LEU A 37 -11.47 2.67 -9.40
C LEU A 37 -11.37 3.83 -10.42
N ASP A 38 -10.37 3.84 -11.31
CA ASP A 38 -10.23 4.84 -12.39
C ASP A 38 -10.35 4.17 -13.78
N GLU A 39 -11.42 4.50 -14.49
CA GLU A 39 -11.74 3.91 -15.81
C GLU A 39 -10.65 4.17 -16.86
N ARG A 40 -10.03 5.36 -16.84
CA ARG A 40 -9.01 5.74 -17.83
C ARG A 40 -7.78 4.86 -17.70
N ILE A 41 -7.34 4.66 -16.45
CA ILE A 41 -6.19 3.81 -16.14
C ILE A 41 -6.50 2.35 -16.46
N MET A 42 -7.69 1.87 -16.10
CA MET A 42 -8.13 0.51 -16.43
C MET A 42 -8.11 0.25 -17.94
N GLU A 43 -8.70 1.14 -18.74
CA GLU A 43 -8.74 1.02 -20.19
C GLU A 43 -7.34 0.99 -20.80
N ASN A 44 -6.44 1.87 -20.33
CA ASN A 44 -5.05 1.91 -20.78
C ASN A 44 -4.30 0.63 -20.45
N ILE A 45 -4.45 0.11 -19.21
CA ILE A 45 -3.86 -1.16 -18.80
C ILE A 45 -4.40 -2.31 -19.65
N ILE A 46 -5.71 -2.40 -19.83
CA ILE A 46 -6.34 -3.49 -20.60
C ILE A 46 -5.86 -3.45 -22.05
N LYS A 47 -5.83 -2.27 -22.68
CA LYS A 47 -5.37 -2.11 -24.06
C LYS A 47 -3.91 -2.51 -24.23
N GLU A 48 -3.03 -2.08 -23.32
CA GLU A 48 -1.62 -2.47 -23.33
C GLU A 48 -1.47 -3.99 -23.18
N MET A 49 -2.18 -4.58 -22.21
CA MET A 49 -2.08 -5.99 -21.91
C MET A 49 -2.68 -6.89 -23.00
N GLU A 50 -3.79 -6.48 -23.62
CA GLU A 50 -4.38 -7.17 -24.77
C GLU A 50 -3.39 -7.19 -25.94
N TYR A 51 -2.80 -6.05 -26.27
CA TYR A 51 -1.85 -5.93 -27.39
C TYR A 51 -0.62 -6.83 -27.20
N LYS A 52 -0.08 -6.91 -25.99
CA LYS A 52 1.18 -7.63 -25.72
C LYS A 52 0.99 -9.09 -25.30
N TYR A 53 -0.12 -9.45 -24.66
CA TYR A 53 -0.25 -10.72 -23.93
C TYR A 53 -1.58 -11.47 -24.13
N ALA A 54 -2.41 -11.10 -25.13
CA ALA A 54 -3.64 -11.83 -25.43
C ALA A 54 -3.41 -13.35 -25.65
N ASP A 55 -2.32 -13.72 -26.32
CA ASP A 55 -1.95 -15.13 -26.53
C ASP A 55 -1.70 -15.89 -25.24
N LEU A 56 -0.95 -15.29 -24.32
CA LEU A 56 -0.67 -15.91 -23.02
C LEU A 56 -1.96 -16.07 -22.22
N PHE A 57 -2.86 -15.09 -22.27
CA PHE A 57 -4.15 -15.23 -21.60
C PHE A 57 -4.95 -16.40 -22.18
N ARG A 58 -5.01 -16.56 -23.51
CA ARG A 58 -5.71 -17.70 -24.13
C ARG A 58 -5.17 -19.05 -23.65
N GLN A 59 -3.85 -19.16 -23.49
CA GLN A 59 -3.18 -20.38 -23.03
C GLN A 59 -3.39 -20.65 -21.53
N TYR A 60 -3.38 -19.61 -20.69
CA TYR A 60 -3.34 -19.73 -19.23
C TYR A 60 -4.59 -19.19 -18.51
N LYS A 61 -5.71 -18.96 -19.22
CA LYS A 61 -6.96 -18.39 -18.68
C LYS A 61 -7.58 -19.12 -17.47
N TYR A 62 -7.13 -20.33 -17.16
CA TYR A 62 -7.63 -21.15 -16.05
C TYR A 62 -6.84 -20.94 -14.75
N SER A 63 -5.71 -20.24 -14.78
CA SER A 63 -4.89 -19.97 -13.59
C SER A 63 -4.29 -18.57 -13.66
N LYS A 64 -4.75 -17.70 -12.75
CA LYS A 64 -4.26 -16.33 -12.62
C LYS A 64 -2.76 -16.31 -12.35
N ASP A 65 -2.30 -17.13 -11.41
CA ASP A 65 -0.90 -17.14 -11.00
C ASP A 65 0.00 -17.61 -12.15
N LYS A 66 -0.37 -18.68 -12.87
CA LYS A 66 0.38 -19.12 -14.05
C LYS A 66 0.37 -18.07 -15.18
N PHE A 67 -0.75 -17.39 -15.39
CA PHE A 67 -0.81 -16.31 -16.38
C PHE A 67 0.16 -15.18 -16.02
N VAL A 68 0.13 -14.71 -14.77
CA VAL A 68 1.01 -13.64 -14.27
C VAL A 68 2.49 -14.06 -14.38
N GLU A 69 2.83 -15.27 -13.95
CA GLU A 69 4.18 -15.84 -14.06
C GLU A 69 4.67 -15.79 -15.52
N LYS A 70 3.86 -16.24 -16.47
CA LYS A 70 4.24 -16.29 -17.90
C LYS A 70 4.34 -14.91 -18.55
N VAL A 71 3.55 -13.94 -18.10
CA VAL A 71 3.70 -12.54 -18.51
C VAL A 71 5.05 -11.99 -18.05
N LEU A 72 5.42 -12.23 -16.79
CA LEU A 72 6.69 -11.74 -16.24
C LEU A 72 7.89 -12.41 -16.94
N GLU A 73 7.84 -13.73 -17.16
CA GLU A 73 8.87 -14.46 -17.88
C GLU A 73 9.12 -13.91 -19.29
N LYS A 74 8.04 -13.58 -20.04
CA LYS A 74 8.14 -13.02 -21.39
C LYS A 74 8.90 -11.69 -21.42
N ASP A 75 8.81 -10.90 -20.36
CA ASP A 75 9.49 -9.61 -20.20
C ASP A 75 10.84 -9.72 -19.48
N GLY A 76 11.33 -10.94 -19.22
CA GLY A 76 12.58 -11.18 -18.50
C GLY A 76 12.52 -10.71 -17.04
N ARG A 77 11.31 -10.57 -16.47
CA ARG A 77 11.09 -10.15 -15.09
C ARG A 77 10.80 -11.36 -14.21
N LYS A 78 11.14 -11.25 -12.93
CA LYS A 78 10.74 -12.22 -11.90
C LYS A 78 9.64 -11.62 -11.04
N THR A 79 8.87 -12.48 -10.38
CA THR A 79 7.93 -12.05 -9.34
C THR A 79 8.68 -11.27 -8.26
N TYR A 80 8.04 -10.22 -7.78
CA TYR A 80 8.63 -9.24 -6.87
C TYR A 80 8.99 -9.83 -5.49
N GLU A 81 8.47 -11.01 -5.15
CA GLU A 81 8.51 -11.59 -3.80
C GLU A 81 9.88 -12.13 -3.34
N GLN A 82 10.92 -12.15 -4.17
CA GLN A 82 12.09 -13.01 -3.88
C GLN A 82 13.00 -12.59 -2.70
N ASN A 83 12.80 -11.45 -2.01
CA ASN A 83 13.62 -11.06 -0.84
C ASN A 83 12.87 -10.15 0.16
N MET A 84 11.60 -10.44 0.45
CA MET A 84 10.80 -9.62 1.36
C MET A 84 10.10 -10.44 2.44
N LEU A 85 10.29 -10.01 3.68
CA LEU A 85 9.49 -10.48 4.79
C LEU A 85 8.20 -9.68 4.87
N ARG A 86 7.09 -10.30 4.48
CA ARG A 86 5.75 -9.72 4.62
C ARG A 86 5.26 -9.89 6.05
N PHE A 87 5.25 -8.80 6.81
CA PHE A 87 4.55 -8.72 8.07
C PHE A 87 3.03 -8.61 7.77
N PRO A 88 2.19 -9.47 8.39
CA PRO A 88 0.78 -9.55 8.06
C PRO A 88 -0.06 -8.40 8.64
N TYR A 89 0.43 -7.72 9.69
CA TYR A 89 -0.30 -6.66 10.38
C TYR A 89 0.21 -5.26 10.01
N TYR A 90 0.16 -4.33 10.96
CA TYR A 90 0.41 -2.91 10.71
C TYR A 90 1.80 -2.47 11.18
N GLY A 91 2.43 -1.63 10.35
CA GLY A 91 3.59 -0.83 10.72
C GLY A 91 3.18 0.62 10.90
N ILE A 92 3.42 1.17 12.09
CA ILE A 92 2.98 2.51 12.49
C ILE A 92 4.22 3.39 12.71
N PRO A 93 4.42 4.48 11.93
CA PRO A 93 5.55 5.39 12.12
C PRO A 93 5.61 5.92 13.56
N PHE A 94 6.72 5.71 14.26
CA PHE A 94 6.85 6.05 15.68
C PHE A 94 7.81 7.22 15.92
N SER A 95 8.97 7.25 15.25
CA SER A 95 9.91 8.36 15.33
C SER A 95 9.37 9.64 14.66
N GLY A 96 9.93 10.80 15.01
CA GLY A 96 9.51 12.09 14.43
C GLY A 96 9.65 12.15 12.91
N THR A 97 10.60 11.41 12.34
CA THR A 97 10.70 11.20 10.90
C THR A 97 10.92 9.72 10.62
N THR A 98 10.23 9.20 9.61
CA THR A 98 10.47 7.86 9.04
C THR A 98 10.51 7.94 7.52
N LYS A 99 11.18 6.97 6.89
CA LYS A 99 11.14 6.79 5.44
C LYS A 99 10.65 5.41 5.07
N VAL A 100 9.78 5.37 4.07
CA VAL A 100 9.20 4.14 3.54
C VAL A 100 9.27 4.14 2.02
N ARG A 101 9.11 2.95 1.44
CA ARG A 101 8.88 2.77 0.01
C ARG A 101 7.56 2.04 -0.20
N ILE A 102 6.62 2.67 -0.88
CA ILE A 102 5.32 2.08 -1.18
C ILE A 102 5.50 1.00 -2.25
N THR A 103 4.95 -0.20 -2.02
CA THR A 103 5.19 -1.38 -2.86
C THR A 103 3.98 -1.81 -3.68
N GLU A 104 2.77 -1.68 -3.15
CA GLU A 104 1.53 -2.11 -3.81
C GLU A 104 0.65 -0.91 -4.16
N LYS A 105 0.44 -0.69 -5.46
CA LYS A 105 -0.25 0.51 -6.01
C LYS A 105 -1.77 0.38 -6.09
N GLY A 106 -2.33 -0.76 -5.67
CA GLY A 106 -3.77 -0.99 -5.60
C GLY A 106 -4.27 -1.42 -4.23
N ALA A 107 -3.36 -1.63 -3.26
CA ALA A 107 -3.70 -2.07 -1.93
C ALA A 107 -4.20 -0.89 -1.09
N ILE A 108 -5.35 -1.10 -0.44
CA ILE A 108 -5.90 -0.17 0.54
C ILE A 108 -6.20 -0.91 1.86
N PRO A 109 -5.53 -0.56 2.97
CA PRO A 109 -4.43 0.41 3.08
C PRO A 109 -3.16 -0.03 2.33
N SER A 110 -2.27 0.92 2.01
CA SER A 110 -1.05 0.60 1.26
C SER A 110 -0.04 -0.21 2.07
N ARG A 111 0.64 -1.12 1.39
CA ARG A 111 1.82 -1.79 1.92
C ARG A 111 3.08 -0.99 1.59
N ALA A 112 4.02 -1.00 2.52
CA ALA A 112 5.27 -0.29 2.37
C ALA A 112 6.44 -1.05 3.01
N VAL A 113 7.62 -0.91 2.41
CA VAL A 113 8.88 -1.32 3.01
C VAL A 113 9.37 -0.24 3.94
N MET A 114 9.74 -0.63 5.16
CA MET A 114 10.32 0.25 6.16
C MET A 114 11.81 0.45 5.83
N ARG A 115 12.22 1.71 5.56
CA ARG A 115 13.60 2.02 5.15
C ARG A 115 14.42 2.66 6.26
N GLU A 116 13.88 3.70 6.88
CA GLU A 116 14.56 4.46 7.93
C GLU A 116 13.59 4.87 9.04
N GLY A 117 14.09 4.94 10.27
CA GLY A 117 13.36 5.40 11.45
C GLY A 117 12.74 4.26 12.25
N THR A 118 12.02 4.62 13.32
CA THR A 118 11.39 3.65 14.22
C THR A 118 9.92 3.49 13.87
N PHE A 119 9.48 2.25 13.80
CA PHE A 119 8.09 1.86 13.61
C PHE A 119 7.63 1.05 14.83
N ARG A 120 6.38 1.25 15.24
CA ARG A 120 5.70 0.35 16.17
C ARG A 120 4.90 -0.66 15.35
N LEU A 121 5.04 -1.94 15.68
CA LEU A 121 4.22 -3.00 15.09
C LEU A 121 2.95 -3.13 15.90
N SER A 122 1.81 -3.28 15.21
CA SER A 122 0.49 -3.33 15.83
C SER A 122 -0.34 -4.44 15.21
N PHE A 123 -1.08 -5.18 16.03
CA PHE A 123 -2.00 -6.22 15.56
C PHE A 123 -3.27 -5.59 14.98
N LEU A 124 -3.81 -4.58 15.68
CA LEU A 124 -4.96 -3.80 15.23
C LEU A 124 -4.55 -2.45 14.64
N ASN A 125 -5.47 -1.86 13.87
CA ASN A 125 -5.42 -0.46 13.50
C ASN A 125 -6.19 0.38 14.52
N TYR A 126 -5.74 1.62 14.71
CA TYR A 126 -6.30 2.56 15.70
C TYR A 126 -6.56 3.93 15.07
N ASP A 127 -7.46 4.71 15.69
CA ASP A 127 -7.87 6.02 15.19
C ASP A 127 -6.75 7.07 15.18
N SER A 128 -5.83 6.99 16.14
CA SER A 128 -4.74 7.95 16.33
C SER A 128 -3.55 7.33 17.04
N TYR A 129 -2.41 8.03 17.01
CA TYR A 129 -1.24 7.64 17.80
C TYR A 129 -1.53 7.70 19.30
N SER A 130 -2.29 8.70 19.73
CA SER A 130 -2.73 8.86 21.12
C SER A 130 -3.58 7.67 21.61
N THR A 131 -4.51 7.18 20.79
CA THR A 131 -5.32 5.99 21.13
C THR A 131 -4.48 4.73 21.21
N LEU A 132 -3.58 4.50 20.24
CA LEU A 132 -2.65 3.37 20.28
C LEU A 132 -1.78 3.42 21.54
N GLU A 133 -1.21 4.57 21.86
CA GLU A 133 -0.35 4.74 23.03
C GLU A 133 -1.10 4.43 24.33
N LYS A 134 -2.36 4.87 24.44
CA LYS A 134 -3.23 4.54 25.57
C LYS A 134 -3.46 3.03 25.70
N ARG A 135 -3.80 2.34 24.60
CA ARG A 135 -4.04 0.88 24.60
C ARG A 135 -2.78 0.09 24.97
N VAL A 136 -1.61 0.55 24.53
CA VAL A 136 -0.32 -0.01 24.95
C VAL A 136 -0.10 0.18 26.46
N GLN A 137 -0.37 1.36 27.01
CA GLN A 137 -0.24 1.64 28.44
C GLN A 137 -1.22 0.82 29.30
N GLU A 138 -2.45 0.64 28.81
CA GLU A 138 -3.51 -0.18 29.43
C GLU A 138 -3.27 -1.68 29.28
N LYS A 139 -2.19 -2.10 28.60
CA LYS A 139 -1.84 -3.50 28.36
C LYS A 139 -2.88 -4.23 27.51
N GLU A 140 -3.48 -3.53 26.56
CA GLU A 140 -4.47 -4.06 25.60
C GLU A 140 -3.91 -4.20 24.18
N GLU A 141 -2.65 -3.82 23.96
CA GLU A 141 -1.91 -4.02 22.70
C GLU A 141 -0.44 -4.35 23.00
N ASP A 142 0.25 -4.89 22.02
CA ASP A 142 1.68 -5.19 22.06
C ASP A 142 2.54 -3.91 21.90
N ASP A 143 3.65 -3.84 22.65
CA ASP A 143 4.65 -2.76 22.49
C ASP A 143 5.91 -3.35 21.88
N ILE A 144 5.90 -3.44 20.55
CA ILE A 144 7.03 -3.88 19.74
C ILE A 144 7.45 -2.70 18.86
N LYS A 145 8.65 -2.17 19.11
CA LYS A 145 9.26 -1.10 18.32
C LYS A 145 10.46 -1.64 17.58
N VAL A 146 10.56 -1.31 16.29
CA VAL A 146 11.64 -1.77 15.41
C VAL A 146 12.22 -0.57 14.71
N THR A 147 13.54 -0.42 14.76
CA THR A 147 14.26 0.69 14.14
C THR A 147 14.99 0.20 12.89
N PHE A 148 14.79 0.92 11.81
CA PHE A 148 15.35 0.61 10.50
C PHE A 148 16.39 1.65 10.08
N GLN A 149 17.43 1.17 9.40
CA GLN A 149 18.39 1.97 8.66
C GLN A 149 18.76 1.20 7.39
N ASP A 150 18.68 1.88 6.23
CA ASP A 150 18.93 1.27 4.92
C ASP A 150 18.17 -0.04 4.70
N GLU A 151 16.87 -0.04 5.09
CA GLU A 151 15.96 -1.19 4.97
C GLU A 151 16.28 -2.39 5.89
N LYS A 152 17.29 -2.25 6.76
CA LYS A 152 17.70 -3.27 7.74
C LYS A 152 17.30 -2.89 9.15
N ILE A 153 16.93 -3.90 9.93
CA ILE A 153 16.66 -3.73 11.35
C ILE A 153 18.00 -3.53 12.07
N ILE A 154 18.15 -2.40 12.75
CA ILE A 154 19.35 -2.06 13.55
C ILE A 154 19.10 -2.14 15.05
N ASN A 155 17.84 -2.02 15.48
CA ASN A 155 17.47 -2.10 16.89
C ASN A 155 16.01 -2.54 17.04
N PHE A 156 15.68 -3.18 18.17
CA PHE A 156 14.31 -3.51 18.54
C PHE A 156 14.10 -3.38 20.04
N ASP A 157 12.91 -2.93 20.45
CA ASP A 157 12.44 -2.91 21.83
C ASP A 157 11.14 -3.71 21.89
N ARG A 158 11.13 -4.79 22.68
CA ARG A 158 9.98 -5.68 22.88
C ARG A 158 9.69 -5.72 24.38
N LYS A 159 8.67 -4.99 24.81
CA LYS A 159 8.20 -5.07 26.21
C LYS A 159 7.15 -6.15 26.40
N ARG A 160 6.31 -6.40 25.37
CA ARG A 160 5.24 -7.41 25.41
C ARG A 160 4.84 -7.84 24.00
N SER A 161 4.45 -9.10 23.85
CA SER A 161 3.89 -9.66 22.61
C SER A 161 2.96 -10.82 22.97
N ILE A 162 1.66 -10.52 22.94
CA ILE A 162 0.56 -11.44 23.22
C ILE A 162 -0.28 -11.66 21.96
N PHE A 163 -0.54 -10.60 21.20
CA PHE A 163 -1.41 -10.67 20.02
C PHE A 163 -0.64 -11.02 18.76
N ILE A 164 0.58 -10.49 18.62
CA ILE A 164 1.48 -10.83 17.52
C ILE A 164 2.23 -12.11 17.87
N GLU A 165 2.08 -13.13 17.02
CA GLU A 165 2.69 -14.44 17.21
C GLU A 165 4.21 -14.35 17.50
N PRO A 166 4.71 -14.94 18.60
CA PRO A 166 6.12 -14.86 18.96
C PRO A 166 7.09 -15.37 17.86
N ASN A 167 6.67 -16.37 17.09
CA ASN A 167 7.45 -16.91 15.98
C ASN A 167 7.60 -15.92 14.84
N LEU A 168 6.53 -15.17 14.53
CA LEU A 168 6.54 -14.11 13.52
C LEU A 168 7.48 -12.97 13.95
N VAL A 169 7.41 -12.55 15.22
CA VAL A 169 8.32 -11.55 15.78
C VAL A 169 9.77 -12.04 15.70
N THR A 170 10.03 -13.28 16.10
CA THR A 170 11.38 -13.87 16.05
C THR A 170 11.91 -13.95 14.63
N LYS A 171 11.06 -14.35 13.66
CA LYS A 171 11.40 -14.36 12.24
C LYS A 171 11.74 -12.96 11.73
N LEU A 172 10.96 -11.95 12.14
CA LEU A 172 11.21 -10.56 11.79
C LEU A 172 12.54 -10.06 12.33
N LEU A 173 12.83 -10.32 13.61
CA LEU A 173 14.05 -9.89 14.28
C LEU A 173 15.32 -10.57 13.74
N SER A 174 15.20 -11.81 13.26
CA SER A 174 16.32 -12.56 12.69
C SER A 174 16.47 -12.38 11.18
N SER A 175 15.52 -11.70 10.53
CA SER A 175 15.50 -11.54 9.09
C SER A 175 16.58 -10.56 8.61
N LYS A 176 17.26 -10.94 7.52
CA LYS A 176 18.09 -10.04 6.72
C LYS A 176 17.34 -9.46 5.53
N GLU A 177 16.09 -9.86 5.33
CA GLU A 177 15.23 -9.41 4.24
C GLU A 177 14.66 -8.03 4.55
N ASN A 178 14.14 -7.37 3.53
CA ASN A 178 13.44 -6.12 3.71
C ASN A 178 12.06 -6.40 4.32
N VAL A 179 11.66 -5.61 5.32
CA VAL A 179 10.37 -5.79 6.01
C VAL A 179 9.30 -4.93 5.35
N GLU A 180 8.24 -5.59 4.91
CA GLU A 180 7.04 -4.94 4.35
C GLU A 180 5.85 -5.15 5.30
N ALA A 181 5.12 -4.08 5.61
CA ALA A 181 3.87 -4.16 6.36
C ALA A 181 2.79 -3.27 5.76
N THR A 182 1.54 -3.48 6.18
CA THR A 182 0.47 -2.51 5.94
C THR A 182 0.80 -1.24 6.71
N LEU A 183 0.99 -0.13 6.01
CA LEU A 183 1.29 1.15 6.63
C LEU A 183 -0.01 1.75 7.15
N TRP A 184 -0.06 2.00 8.46
CA TRP A 184 -1.21 2.63 9.11
C TRP A 184 -0.76 3.81 9.97
N ILE A 185 -1.56 4.86 9.95
CA ILE A 185 -1.31 6.09 10.70
C ILE A 185 -2.60 6.51 11.41
N SER A 186 -3.64 6.77 10.63
CA SER A 186 -5.00 7.09 11.12
C SER A 186 -6.02 6.85 9.99
N PRO A 187 -7.32 6.73 10.31
CA PRO A 187 -8.38 6.57 9.32
C PRO A 187 -8.30 7.61 8.21
N LYS A 188 -8.06 8.90 8.55
CA LYS A 188 -7.94 10.00 7.56
C LYS A 188 -6.87 9.75 6.47
N THR A 189 -5.86 8.94 6.75
CA THR A 189 -4.76 8.66 5.81
C THR A 189 -5.03 7.48 4.87
N VAL A 190 -6.13 6.73 5.07
CA VAL A 190 -6.39 5.45 4.40
C VAL A 190 -6.41 5.55 2.87
N LEU A 191 -6.86 6.68 2.33
CA LEU A 191 -6.93 6.95 0.88
C LEU A 191 -5.69 7.65 0.35
N MET A 192 -5.06 8.48 1.18
CA MET A 192 -3.91 9.29 0.79
C MET A 192 -2.67 8.41 0.53
N LEU A 193 -2.41 7.38 1.34
CA LEU A 193 -1.26 6.48 1.12
C LEU A 193 -1.36 5.73 -0.23
N PRO A 194 -2.50 5.13 -0.60
CA PRO A 194 -2.68 4.55 -1.94
C PRO A 194 -2.57 5.59 -3.06
N MET A 195 -3.08 6.80 -2.83
CA MET A 195 -2.93 7.90 -3.79
C MET A 195 -1.47 8.23 -4.05
N ILE A 196 -0.66 8.38 -3.01
CA ILE A 196 0.79 8.55 -3.16
C ILE A 196 1.37 7.36 -3.92
N GLY A 197 0.98 6.12 -3.56
CA GLY A 197 1.41 4.90 -4.24
C GLY A 197 1.16 4.90 -5.75
N MET A 198 0.01 5.41 -6.19
CA MET A 198 -0.33 5.56 -7.61
C MET A 198 0.50 6.63 -8.34
N ASN A 199 1.00 7.62 -7.61
CA ASN A 199 1.75 8.76 -8.14
C ASN A 199 3.26 8.64 -8.05
N VAL A 200 3.78 7.46 -7.71
CA VAL A 200 5.22 7.23 -7.60
C VAL A 200 5.65 6.02 -8.41
N TYR A 201 6.92 5.92 -8.76
CA TYR A 201 7.57 4.75 -9.37
C TYR A 201 7.97 3.70 -8.33
N SER A 202 8.50 2.55 -8.75
CA SER A 202 8.82 1.44 -7.83
C SER A 202 10.00 1.71 -6.89
N ASP A 203 10.91 2.61 -7.26
CA ASP A 203 12.09 3.04 -6.52
C ASP A 203 11.85 4.29 -5.66
N ASN A 204 10.59 4.49 -5.26
CA ASN A 204 10.15 5.67 -4.51
C ASN A 204 10.72 5.75 -3.09
N SER A 205 10.75 6.97 -2.56
CA SER A 205 11.08 7.27 -1.17
C SER A 205 10.05 8.27 -0.64
N LEU A 206 9.19 7.82 0.29
CA LEU A 206 8.22 8.65 0.98
C LEU A 206 8.74 8.94 2.39
N VAL A 207 8.90 10.22 2.70
CA VAL A 207 9.24 10.70 4.03
C VAL A 207 7.94 11.03 4.76
N ILE A 208 7.79 10.49 5.97
CA ILE A 208 6.65 10.73 6.85
C ILE A 208 7.20 11.45 8.08
N THR A 209 6.73 12.67 8.31
CA THR A 209 7.11 13.46 9.48
C THR A 209 5.92 13.54 10.42
N ARG A 210 6.13 13.12 11.66
CA ARG A 210 5.12 13.11 12.72
C ARG A 210 5.39 14.23 13.71
N GLU A 211 4.39 15.07 13.92
CA GLU A 211 4.33 16.08 14.98
C GLU A 211 3.06 15.79 15.82
N ASN A 212 3.18 15.02 16.91
CA ASN A 212 2.04 14.51 17.69
C ASN A 212 1.07 13.63 16.85
N ASP A 213 -0.17 14.10 16.64
CA ASP A 213 -1.20 13.48 15.79
C ASP A 213 -1.28 14.13 14.38
N ASP A 214 -0.44 15.14 14.13
CA ASP A 214 -0.25 15.73 12.81
C ASP A 214 0.84 14.99 12.04
N ILE A 215 0.61 14.80 10.74
CA ILE A 215 1.53 14.11 9.85
C ILE A 215 1.70 14.92 8.57
N ARG A 216 2.96 15.10 8.17
CA ARG A 216 3.34 15.66 6.87
C ARG A 216 4.04 14.62 6.01
N PHE A 217 3.88 14.77 4.70
CA PHE A 217 4.41 13.83 3.72
C PHE A 217 5.30 14.54 2.72
N LYS A 218 6.38 13.90 2.30
CA LYS A 218 7.23 14.38 1.21
C LYS A 218 7.69 13.21 0.36
N ILE A 219 7.46 13.30 -0.95
CA ILE A 219 8.03 12.36 -1.92
C ILE A 219 9.46 12.85 -2.22
N GLU A 220 10.45 12.17 -1.65
CA GLU A 220 11.86 12.51 -1.83
C GLU A 220 12.40 11.99 -3.17
N LYS A 221 11.91 10.83 -3.62
CA LYS A 221 12.31 10.21 -4.88
C LYS A 221 11.14 9.49 -5.54
N GLY A 222 11.16 9.48 -6.88
CA GLY A 222 10.29 8.62 -7.68
C GLY A 222 8.91 9.17 -7.93
N LYS A 223 8.67 10.49 -7.78
CA LYS A 223 7.41 11.13 -8.19
C LYS A 223 7.20 10.92 -9.70
N ALA A 224 6.01 10.46 -10.09
CA ALA A 224 5.63 10.26 -11.47
C ALA A 224 4.99 11.53 -12.06
N THR A 225 4.99 11.65 -13.39
CA THR A 225 4.22 12.67 -14.08
C THR A 225 2.74 12.29 -14.12
N ARG A 226 1.87 13.29 -14.29
CA ARG A 226 0.42 13.06 -14.43
C ARG A 226 0.10 12.11 -15.59
N ASP A 227 0.79 12.29 -16.72
CA ASP A 227 0.64 11.44 -17.91
C ASP A 227 1.05 9.99 -17.64
N ASP A 228 2.13 9.77 -16.88
CA ASP A 228 2.56 8.43 -16.48
C ASP A 228 1.53 7.74 -15.58
N VAL A 229 0.91 8.49 -14.67
CA VAL A 229 -0.13 7.95 -13.78
C VAL A 229 -1.37 7.55 -14.59
N ILE A 230 -1.86 8.44 -15.45
CA ILE A 230 -3.07 8.20 -16.28
C ILE A 230 -2.84 7.08 -17.29
N SER A 231 -1.64 6.96 -17.84
CA SER A 231 -1.25 5.87 -18.74
C SER A 231 -1.05 4.53 -18.01
N GLY A 232 -1.05 4.54 -16.66
CA GLY A 232 -0.81 3.36 -15.85
C GLY A 232 0.66 2.93 -15.80
N ASN A 233 1.61 3.79 -16.19
CA ASN A 233 3.06 3.48 -16.17
C ASN A 233 3.60 3.29 -14.76
N THR A 234 2.93 3.85 -13.75
CA THR A 234 3.28 3.61 -12.36
C THR A 234 2.92 2.20 -11.94
N VAL A 235 1.87 1.57 -12.47
CA VAL A 235 1.44 0.21 -12.08
C VAL A 235 2.45 -0.84 -12.56
N SER A 236 2.86 -1.76 -11.67
CA SER A 236 3.81 -2.82 -12.01
C SER A 236 3.24 -3.76 -13.08
N LEU A 237 4.10 -4.37 -13.89
CA LEU A 237 3.67 -5.34 -14.90
C LEU A 237 2.90 -6.52 -14.26
N GLU A 238 3.33 -6.94 -13.07
CA GLU A 238 2.65 -7.98 -12.30
C GLU A 238 1.21 -7.59 -11.99
N GLU A 239 0.99 -6.37 -11.47
CA GLU A 239 -0.35 -5.89 -11.13
C GLU A 239 -1.20 -5.64 -12.39
N LYS A 240 -0.61 -5.10 -13.47
CA LYS A 240 -1.28 -4.99 -14.78
C LYS A 240 -1.78 -6.34 -15.28
N ALA A 241 -0.99 -7.41 -15.12
CA ALA A 241 -1.39 -8.76 -15.48
C ALA A 241 -2.55 -9.28 -14.60
N ARG A 242 -2.49 -9.03 -13.29
CA ARG A 242 -3.58 -9.39 -12.37
C ARG A 242 -4.88 -8.68 -12.75
N ILE A 243 -4.83 -7.38 -13.01
CA ILE A 243 -5.97 -6.54 -13.45
C ILE A 243 -6.57 -7.09 -14.75
N TYR A 244 -5.73 -7.30 -15.77
CA TYR A 244 -6.18 -7.77 -17.07
C TYR A 244 -6.83 -9.16 -16.99
N TYR A 245 -6.27 -10.06 -16.19
CA TYR A 245 -6.86 -11.39 -15.96
C TYR A 245 -8.27 -11.27 -15.35
N ASP A 246 -8.41 -10.47 -14.29
CA ASP A 246 -9.69 -10.33 -13.58
C ASP A 246 -10.76 -9.72 -14.51
N PHE A 247 -10.37 -8.71 -15.32
CA PHE A 247 -11.24 -8.12 -16.34
C PHE A 247 -11.72 -9.15 -17.37
N LYS A 248 -10.80 -9.92 -17.97
CA LYS A 248 -11.15 -10.91 -19.02
C LYS A 248 -11.92 -12.10 -18.49
N ALA A 249 -11.64 -12.52 -17.25
CA ALA A 249 -12.37 -13.59 -16.58
C ALA A 249 -13.79 -13.18 -16.15
N LYS A 250 -14.20 -11.92 -16.40
CA LYS A 250 -15.47 -11.33 -15.94
C LYS A 250 -15.72 -11.57 -14.45
N LYS A 251 -14.65 -11.63 -13.65
CA LYS A 251 -14.83 -11.53 -12.20
C LYS A 251 -15.36 -10.13 -11.97
N ASN A 252 -16.61 -10.02 -11.58
CA ASN A 252 -17.30 -8.76 -11.32
C ASN A 252 -16.48 -7.93 -10.31
N LEU A 253 -15.59 -7.08 -10.82
CA LEU A 253 -14.90 -6.04 -10.08
C LEU A 253 -15.91 -4.93 -9.81
N GLN A 254 -16.92 -5.23 -9.02
CA GLN A 254 -17.89 -4.23 -8.60
C GLN A 254 -17.17 -3.22 -7.72
N LYS A 255 -17.04 -1.99 -8.21
CA LYS A 255 -16.43 -0.86 -7.48
C LYS A 255 -17.00 -0.76 -6.06
N GLU A 256 -18.30 -0.99 -5.91
CA GLU A 256 -18.99 -1.01 -4.63
C GLU A 256 -18.45 -2.07 -3.66
N ASN A 257 -18.11 -3.29 -4.12
CA ASN A 257 -17.50 -4.32 -3.27
C ASN A 257 -16.09 -3.91 -2.80
N ILE A 258 -15.33 -3.24 -3.66
CA ILE A 258 -14.01 -2.70 -3.31
C ILE A 258 -14.17 -1.62 -2.22
N ILE A 259 -15.18 -0.76 -2.36
CA ILE A 259 -15.45 0.32 -1.40
C ILE A 259 -16.00 -0.23 -0.08
N ASN A 260 -16.93 -1.18 -0.11
CA ASN A 260 -17.45 -1.82 1.10
C ASN A 260 -16.34 -2.58 1.84
N GLY A 261 -15.46 -3.28 1.10
CA GLY A 261 -14.28 -3.93 1.66
C GLY A 261 -13.25 -2.94 2.21
N LEU A 262 -13.20 -1.71 1.72
CA LEU A 262 -12.41 -0.62 2.29
C LEU A 262 -13.02 -0.13 3.60
N ILE A 263 -14.31 0.17 3.61
CA ILE A 263 -15.04 0.69 4.77
C ILE A 263 -14.96 -0.30 5.93
N ALA A 264 -15.10 -1.60 5.65
CA ALA A 264 -15.01 -2.65 6.66
C ALA A 264 -13.63 -2.76 7.35
N LYS A 265 -12.59 -2.10 6.83
CA LYS A 265 -11.25 -2.07 7.44
C LYS A 265 -11.00 -0.81 8.28
N LEU A 266 -11.92 0.15 8.27
CA LEU A 266 -11.82 1.32 9.14
C LEU A 266 -12.20 0.91 10.57
N PRO A 267 -11.45 1.41 11.58
CA PRO A 267 -11.76 1.18 12.99
C PRO A 267 -13.07 1.88 13.43
#